data_AF-A0A9E0BI82-F1
#
_entry.id   AF-A0A9E0BI82-F1
#
_cell.length_a   1.000
_cell.length_b   1.000
_cell.length_c   1.000
_cell.angle_alpha   90.00
_cell.angle_beta   90.00
_cell.angle_gamma   90.00
#
_symmetry.space_group_name_H-M   'P 1'
#
loop_
_entity.id
_entity.type
_entity.pdbx_description
1 polymer ?
#
loop_
_entity_poly.entity_id
_entity_poly.type
_entity_poly.pdbx_seq_one_letter_code
_entity_poly.pdbx_strand_id
1 'polypeptide(L)'
;LAVFDDPDLALRLGGASAAAAPWLGPVTVAETEDGALTRVLSEAALQGLGALGADIPAARAHLIGRLDLSEAPGVDHTALKARGFTDHEIASAEAALPFAAHLREAFSPQVVDAGFLCDVLGASDADLADPEFDTLKLAGFSEAEIAAAEAHVLGGGALSDAPFLSPEQRQVFLTAEDLGPTPYFAMLATLQPALDLPAIAEIELEWDTAPADARVLLAEAAQARVAAVRIRRSDPPLSFFLDLPRATEAPVRAAREPERPAPPPQERIVERIVERDRTRRKLPDRRKGYIQKAAVGGHKVYLHTGEYDDGELGEIFIDMHKEGAAFRSLMNNFAIGISIGLQYGVPLEEFVDAFVFTRFEPAGPVTGNDSVRSATSILDYLFRELGISYLGREELANADGELNADGLGRGKDEGEPEPEPENIPASHFISRGFARGATPDNLVFLPSANARAARLEADVCAACGDLAVVRKGASLICESCGVRAGPQDSDRTG
;
A
#
# COMPACT_ATOMS: atom_id res chain seq x y z
N LEU A 1 -2.30 -10.97 32.15
CA LEU A 1 -2.75 -11.25 30.79
C LEU A 1 -3.12 -9.93 30.13
N ALA A 2 -2.18 -9.35 29.39
CA ALA A 2 -2.47 -8.25 28.49
C ALA A 2 -3.40 -8.76 27.39
N VAL A 3 -4.37 -7.92 26.99
CA VAL A 3 -5.33 -8.25 25.92
C VAL A 3 -4.68 -8.17 24.53
N PHE A 4 -3.50 -7.54 24.45
CA PHE A 4 -2.76 -7.30 23.21
C PHE A 4 -1.32 -7.78 23.36
N ASP A 5 -0.78 -8.27 22.24
CA ASP A 5 0.63 -8.59 22.09
C ASP A 5 1.38 -7.26 21.90
N ASP A 6 2.30 -6.95 22.80
CA ASP A 6 3.15 -5.77 22.75
C ASP A 6 4.59 -6.26 22.60
N PRO A 7 5.18 -6.20 21.39
CA PRO A 7 6.50 -6.77 21.12
C PRO A 7 7.60 -6.05 21.91
N ASP A 8 7.49 -4.73 22.13
CA ASP A 8 8.47 -3.95 22.88
C ASP A 8 8.42 -4.31 24.37
N LEU A 9 7.21 -4.49 24.91
CA LEU A 9 7.04 -4.95 26.29
C LEU A 9 7.53 -6.39 26.46
N ALA A 10 7.23 -7.28 25.52
CA ALA A 10 7.70 -8.67 25.54
C ALA A 10 9.24 -8.71 25.54
N LEU A 11 9.89 -7.92 24.68
CA LEU A 11 11.34 -7.82 24.60
C LEU A 11 11.97 -7.37 25.94
N ARG A 12 11.38 -6.35 26.59
CA ARG A 12 11.81 -5.84 27.90
C ARG A 12 11.62 -6.85 29.03
N LEU A 13 10.68 -7.78 28.88
CA LEU A 13 10.42 -8.86 29.81
C LEU A 13 11.19 -10.15 29.44
N GLY A 14 12.19 -10.05 28.56
CA GLY A 14 12.98 -11.21 28.11
C GLY A 14 12.15 -12.20 27.30
N GLY A 15 11.34 -11.69 26.37
CA GLY A 15 10.46 -12.46 25.48
C GLY A 15 9.26 -13.13 26.15
N ALA A 16 8.97 -12.79 27.42
CA ALA A 16 7.76 -13.25 28.08
C ALA A 16 6.53 -12.57 27.48
N SER A 17 5.72 -13.32 26.73
CA SER A 17 4.43 -12.80 26.26
C SER A 17 3.51 -12.55 27.45
N ALA A 18 3.02 -11.32 27.58
CA ALA A 18 1.99 -10.99 28.55
C ALA A 18 0.60 -11.48 28.10
N ALA A 19 0.45 -11.98 26.88
CA ALA A 19 -0.77 -12.56 26.34
C ALA A 19 -0.94 -14.03 26.76
N ALA A 20 -2.06 -14.65 26.43
CA ALA A 20 -2.29 -16.08 26.62
C ALA A 20 -1.61 -16.94 25.53
N ALA A 21 -0.53 -16.44 24.92
CA ALA A 21 0.18 -17.13 23.86
C ALA A 21 0.88 -18.38 24.41
N PRO A 22 1.00 -19.46 23.61
CA PRO A 22 1.76 -20.63 24.01
C PRO A 22 3.23 -20.27 24.27
N TRP A 23 3.86 -21.02 25.16
CA TRP A 23 5.27 -20.85 25.47
C TRP A 23 6.12 -21.08 24.21
N LEU A 24 6.93 -20.08 23.85
CA LEU A 24 7.78 -20.07 22.64
C LEU A 24 9.03 -20.95 22.76
N GLY A 25 9.24 -21.58 23.92
CA GLY A 25 10.35 -22.50 24.17
C GLY A 25 11.41 -21.96 25.14
N PRO A 26 12.48 -22.73 25.35
CA PRO A 26 13.45 -22.46 26.40
C PRO A 26 14.42 -21.32 26.08
N VAL A 27 14.66 -21.04 24.79
CA VAL A 27 15.52 -19.95 24.33
C VAL A 27 14.65 -18.81 23.81
N THR A 28 14.97 -17.59 24.21
CA THR A 28 14.27 -16.38 23.81
C THR A 28 15.27 -15.23 23.63
N VAL A 29 14.79 -14.05 23.24
CA VAL A 29 15.62 -12.87 22.99
C VAL A 29 15.33 -11.83 24.07
N ALA A 30 16.38 -11.24 24.62
CA ALA A 30 16.30 -10.12 25.55
C ALA A 30 17.10 -8.92 25.03
N GLU A 31 16.60 -7.72 25.30
CA GLU A 31 17.31 -6.47 25.05
C GLU A 31 18.25 -6.17 26.24
N THR A 32 19.52 -5.93 25.94
CA THR A 32 20.50 -5.42 26.90
C THR A 32 20.26 -3.94 27.21
N GLU A 33 20.87 -3.42 28.29
CA GLU A 33 20.73 -1.99 28.65
C GLU A 33 21.19 -1.05 27.52
N ASP A 34 22.11 -1.52 26.68
CA ASP A 34 22.65 -0.79 25.53
C ASP A 34 21.79 -0.94 24.25
N GLY A 35 20.63 -1.61 24.33
CA GLY A 35 19.69 -1.79 23.21
C GLY A 35 20.04 -2.94 22.25
N ALA A 36 21.06 -3.75 22.56
CA ALA A 36 21.44 -4.90 21.74
C ALA A 36 20.64 -6.14 22.12
N LEU A 37 20.25 -6.94 21.13
CA LEU A 37 19.43 -8.16 21.31
C LEU A 37 20.31 -9.39 21.51
N THR A 38 20.17 -10.10 22.63
CA THR A 38 20.93 -11.34 22.91
C THR A 38 20.00 -12.51 23.21
N ARG A 39 20.45 -13.72 22.86
CA ARG A 39 19.76 -14.96 23.21
C ARG A 39 19.92 -15.27 24.71
N VAL A 40 18.82 -15.58 25.38
CA VAL A 40 18.78 -15.93 26.82
C VAL A 40 17.85 -17.12 27.06
N LEU A 41 18.00 -17.77 28.21
CA LEU A 41 17.03 -18.76 28.65
C LEU A 41 15.81 -18.05 29.24
N SER A 42 14.61 -18.49 28.88
CA SER A 42 13.38 -17.94 29.42
C SER A 42 13.26 -18.21 30.93
N GLU A 43 12.60 -17.33 31.67
CA GLU A 43 12.42 -17.50 33.11
C GLU A 43 11.70 -18.82 33.45
N ALA A 44 10.70 -19.20 32.64
CA ALA A 44 10.01 -20.47 32.77
C ALA A 44 10.96 -21.68 32.61
N ALA A 45 11.91 -21.61 31.67
CA ALA A 45 12.92 -22.65 31.50
C ALA A 45 13.86 -22.73 32.71
N LEU A 46 14.32 -21.59 33.22
CA LEU A 46 15.19 -21.54 34.40
C LEU A 46 14.50 -22.12 35.64
N GLN A 47 13.23 -21.74 35.87
CA GLN A 47 12.44 -22.28 36.98
C GLN A 47 12.18 -23.78 36.81
N GLY A 48 11.82 -24.23 35.60
CA GLY A 48 11.57 -25.64 35.30
C GLY A 48 12.83 -26.52 35.46
N LEU A 49 13.97 -26.08 34.89
CA LEU A 49 15.25 -26.76 35.05
C LEU A 49 15.71 -26.78 36.51
N GLY A 50 15.51 -25.68 37.24
CA GLY A 50 15.79 -25.61 38.67
C GLY A 50 14.94 -26.58 39.50
N ALA A 51 13.64 -26.69 39.19
CA ALA A 51 12.74 -27.64 39.86
C ALA A 51 13.10 -29.11 39.56
N LEU A 52 13.66 -29.39 38.37
CA LEU A 52 14.16 -30.70 37.99
C LEU A 52 15.55 -31.02 38.57
N GLY A 53 16.21 -30.05 39.21
CA GLY A 53 17.59 -30.19 39.69
C GLY A 53 18.63 -30.31 38.57
N ALA A 54 18.31 -29.82 37.36
CA ALA A 54 19.20 -29.84 36.22
C ALA A 54 20.31 -28.77 36.34
N ASP A 55 21.47 -29.04 35.74
CA ASP A 55 22.60 -28.11 35.69
C ASP A 55 22.33 -26.98 34.68
N ILE A 56 21.98 -25.80 35.20
CA ILE A 56 21.66 -24.61 34.40
C ILE A 56 22.83 -24.18 33.50
N PRO A 57 24.08 -24.07 33.99
CA PRO A 57 25.26 -23.86 33.14
C PRO A 57 25.37 -24.85 31.97
N ALA A 58 25.16 -26.15 32.22
CA ALA A 58 25.21 -27.16 31.16
C ALA A 58 24.06 -26.99 30.16
N ALA A 59 22.85 -26.66 30.64
CA ALA A 59 21.70 -26.35 29.79
C ALA A 59 21.94 -25.12 28.92
N ARG A 60 22.53 -24.06 29.49
CA ARG A 60 22.91 -22.86 28.74
C ARG A 60 23.91 -23.19 27.64
N ALA A 61 24.96 -23.94 27.97
CA ALA A 61 25.98 -24.34 27.00
C ALA A 61 25.41 -25.21 25.86
N HIS A 62 24.41 -26.05 26.13
CA HIS A 62 23.76 -26.89 25.12
C HIS A 62 22.78 -26.11 24.23
N LEU A 63 21.98 -25.21 24.81
CA LEU A 63 20.90 -24.51 24.10
C LEU A 63 21.36 -23.23 23.40
N ILE A 64 22.18 -22.43 24.08
CA ILE A 64 22.65 -21.10 23.62
C ILE A 64 24.11 -21.20 23.14
N GLY A 65 24.82 -22.26 23.51
CA GLY A 65 26.23 -22.40 23.21
C GLY A 65 27.12 -21.78 24.29
N ARG A 66 28.43 -21.96 24.12
CA ARG A 66 29.44 -21.44 25.05
C ARG A 66 29.82 -19.99 24.80
N LEU A 67 29.54 -19.47 23.60
CA LEU A 67 29.93 -18.12 23.17
C LEU A 67 31.43 -17.86 23.29
N ASP A 68 32.25 -18.90 23.11
CA ASP A 68 33.71 -18.90 23.18
C ASP A 68 34.25 -19.94 22.17
N LEU A 69 35.35 -19.60 21.49
CA LEU A 69 36.01 -20.43 20.47
C LEU A 69 37.14 -21.31 21.03
N SER A 70 37.49 -21.19 22.31
CA SER A 70 38.68 -21.86 22.89
C SER A 70 38.70 -23.40 22.76
N GLU A 71 37.52 -24.04 22.78
CA GLU A 71 37.34 -25.50 22.65
C GLU A 71 36.46 -25.91 21.44
N ALA A 72 36.25 -24.99 20.49
CA ALA A 72 35.38 -25.23 19.35
C ALA A 72 35.97 -26.29 18.39
N PRO A 73 35.26 -27.39 18.08
CA PRO A 73 35.78 -28.43 17.21
C PRO A 73 36.01 -27.89 15.79
N GLY A 74 37.23 -28.03 15.28
CA GLY A 74 37.62 -27.62 13.92
C GLY A 74 37.99 -26.14 13.79
N VAL A 75 37.28 -25.24 14.47
CA VAL A 75 37.48 -23.78 14.41
C VAL A 75 37.86 -23.23 15.80
N ASP A 76 38.83 -23.86 16.47
CA ASP A 76 39.37 -23.38 17.74
C ASP A 76 40.38 -22.23 17.56
N HIS A 77 40.78 -21.61 18.67
CA HIS A 77 41.82 -20.55 18.65
C HIS A 77 43.11 -21.01 17.97
N THR A 78 43.48 -22.28 18.12
CA THR A 78 44.71 -22.84 17.53
C THR A 78 44.59 -22.93 16.01
N ALA A 79 43.46 -23.42 15.50
CA ALA A 79 43.17 -23.58 14.08
C ALA A 79 42.97 -22.23 13.38
N LEU A 80 42.36 -21.25 14.07
CA LEU A 80 42.25 -19.87 13.59
C LEU A 80 43.63 -19.22 13.47
N LYS A 81 44.46 -19.32 14.51
CA LYS A 81 45.84 -18.81 14.47
C LYS A 81 46.69 -19.46 13.39
N ALA A 82 46.51 -20.77 13.17
CA ALA A 82 47.20 -21.50 12.10
C ALA A 82 46.83 -20.98 10.69
N ARG A 83 45.64 -20.38 10.53
CA ARG A 83 45.14 -19.78 9.28
C ARG A 83 45.39 -18.27 9.20
N GLY A 84 46.13 -17.71 10.15
CA GLY A 84 46.58 -16.32 10.12
C GLY A 84 45.77 -15.34 10.96
N PHE A 85 44.67 -15.77 11.60
CA PHE A 85 43.93 -14.90 12.52
C PHE A 85 44.78 -14.51 13.72
N THR A 86 44.75 -13.24 14.11
CA THR A 86 45.43 -12.75 15.31
C THR A 86 44.49 -12.79 16.51
N ASP A 87 45.04 -12.58 17.71
CA ASP A 87 44.23 -12.46 18.93
C ASP A 87 43.20 -11.33 18.84
N HIS A 88 43.45 -10.30 18.02
CA HIS A 88 42.53 -9.19 17.83
C HIS A 88 41.26 -9.61 17.07
N GLU A 89 41.40 -10.28 15.92
CA GLU A 89 40.23 -10.70 15.13
C GLU A 89 39.43 -11.80 15.85
N ILE A 90 40.11 -12.70 16.57
CA ILE A 90 39.44 -13.73 17.37
C ILE A 90 38.62 -13.06 18.48
N ALA A 91 39.18 -12.09 19.21
CA ALA A 91 38.45 -11.38 20.25
C ALA A 91 37.25 -10.57 19.69
N SER A 92 37.40 -9.96 18.52
CA SER A 92 36.29 -9.28 17.84
C SER A 92 35.18 -10.25 17.45
N ALA A 93 35.54 -11.42 16.90
CA ALA A 93 34.57 -12.46 16.56
C ALA A 93 33.84 -12.97 17.82
N GLU A 94 34.56 -13.23 18.92
CA GLU A 94 33.97 -13.67 20.18
C GLU A 94 33.03 -12.63 20.80
N ALA A 95 33.35 -11.35 20.68
CA ALA A 95 32.48 -10.27 21.11
C ALA A 95 31.17 -10.19 20.29
N ALA A 96 31.17 -10.68 19.05
CA ALA A 96 30.00 -10.72 18.18
C ALA A 96 29.12 -11.97 18.38
N LEU A 97 29.66 -13.06 18.92
CA LEU A 97 28.93 -14.33 19.11
C LEU A 97 27.59 -14.21 19.84
N PRO A 98 27.41 -13.38 20.89
CA PRO A 98 26.12 -13.25 21.59
C PRO A 98 24.98 -12.74 20.70
N PHE A 99 25.32 -12.06 19.61
CA PHE A 99 24.40 -11.38 18.70
C PHE A 99 24.24 -12.11 17.36
N ALA A 100 25.07 -13.13 17.10
CA ALA A 100 25.07 -13.87 15.85
C ALA A 100 24.07 -15.04 15.88
N ALA A 101 23.31 -15.20 14.80
CA ALA A 101 22.49 -16.39 14.57
C ALA A 101 23.31 -17.55 14.01
N HIS A 102 24.31 -17.23 13.19
CA HIS A 102 25.23 -18.19 12.56
C HIS A 102 26.69 -17.80 12.81
N LEU A 103 27.59 -18.80 12.88
CA LEU A 103 29.01 -18.58 13.15
C LEU A 103 29.65 -17.67 12.09
N ARG A 104 29.19 -17.74 10.84
CA ARG A 104 29.64 -16.89 9.74
C ARG A 104 29.43 -15.39 10.01
N GLU A 105 28.38 -15.01 10.74
CA GLU A 105 28.06 -13.61 11.02
C GLU A 105 29.08 -12.99 11.97
N ALA A 106 29.57 -13.79 12.93
CA ALA A 106 30.63 -13.39 13.85
C ALA A 106 31.99 -13.19 13.15
N PHE A 107 32.17 -13.79 11.97
CA PHE A 107 33.36 -13.59 11.12
C PHE A 107 33.07 -12.70 9.90
N SER A 108 31.95 -11.98 9.88
CA SER A 108 31.59 -11.12 8.76
C SER A 108 32.58 -9.95 8.57
N PRO A 109 32.64 -9.36 7.36
CA PRO A 109 33.48 -8.17 7.10
C PRO A 109 33.17 -6.93 7.94
N GLN A 110 32.05 -6.93 8.68
CA GLN A 110 31.70 -5.85 9.61
C GLN A 110 32.34 -6.03 11.00
N VAL A 111 32.68 -7.27 11.35
CA VAL A 111 33.27 -7.63 12.65
C VAL A 111 34.79 -7.80 12.54
N VAL A 112 35.24 -8.46 11.47
CA VAL A 112 36.65 -8.68 11.18
C VAL A 112 37.16 -7.54 10.30
N ASP A 113 38.32 -6.99 10.65
CA ASP A 113 38.89 -5.84 9.94
C ASP A 113 39.08 -6.12 8.44
N ALA A 114 38.60 -5.21 7.58
CA ALA A 114 38.70 -5.36 6.14
C ALA A 114 40.16 -5.40 5.64
N GLY A 115 41.07 -4.69 6.32
CA GLY A 115 42.50 -4.75 6.04
C GLY A 115 43.05 -6.14 6.29
N PHE A 116 42.66 -6.80 7.39
CA PHE A 116 43.02 -8.21 7.62
C PHE A 116 42.48 -9.14 6.51
N LEU A 117 41.21 -8.99 6.14
CA LEU A 117 40.59 -9.83 5.10
C LEU A 117 41.30 -9.69 3.74
N CYS A 118 41.67 -8.47 3.36
CA CYS A 118 42.37 -8.21 2.11
C CYS A 118 43.86 -8.59 2.17
N ASP A 119 44.59 -8.12 3.19
CA ASP A 119 46.05 -8.22 3.26
C ASP A 119 46.55 -9.60 3.70
N VAL A 120 45.79 -10.32 4.53
CA VAL A 120 46.18 -11.62 5.10
C VAL A 120 45.45 -12.78 4.42
N LEU A 121 44.12 -12.70 4.29
CA LEU A 121 43.32 -13.77 3.67
C LEU A 121 43.20 -13.63 2.15
N GLY A 122 43.57 -12.48 1.58
CA GLY A 122 43.58 -12.27 0.13
C GLY A 122 42.21 -12.04 -0.49
N ALA A 123 41.22 -11.58 0.30
CA ALA A 123 39.92 -11.17 -0.23
C ALA A 123 40.08 -9.96 -1.16
N SER A 124 39.29 -9.90 -2.24
CA SER A 124 39.21 -8.70 -3.07
C SER A 124 38.09 -7.76 -2.60
N ASP A 125 38.17 -6.48 -2.96
CA ASP A 125 37.09 -5.51 -2.69
C ASP A 125 35.74 -5.95 -3.28
N ALA A 126 35.76 -6.72 -4.37
CA ALA A 126 34.56 -7.28 -4.98
C ALA A 126 33.96 -8.41 -4.14
N ASP A 127 34.81 -9.23 -3.50
CA ASP A 127 34.36 -10.30 -2.61
C ASP A 127 33.76 -9.73 -1.33
N LEU A 128 34.34 -8.67 -0.77
CA LEU A 128 33.81 -7.99 0.42
C LEU A 128 32.47 -7.28 0.16
N ALA A 129 32.16 -6.97 -1.11
CA ALA A 129 30.88 -6.39 -1.51
C ALA A 129 29.79 -7.45 -1.72
N ASP A 130 30.14 -8.74 -1.75
CA ASP A 130 29.19 -9.84 -1.88
C ASP A 130 28.49 -10.10 -0.53
N PRO A 131 27.15 -10.00 -0.45
CA PRO A 131 26.40 -10.35 0.77
C PRO A 131 26.59 -11.80 1.23
N GLU A 132 26.97 -12.72 0.33
CA GLU A 132 27.17 -14.14 0.63
C GLU A 132 28.63 -14.49 0.99
N PHE A 133 29.49 -13.49 1.16
CA PHE A 133 30.89 -13.70 1.47
C PHE A 133 31.09 -14.44 2.81
N ASP A 134 31.82 -15.55 2.75
CA ASP A 134 32.11 -16.39 3.91
C ASP A 134 33.62 -16.41 4.20
N THR A 135 34.00 -15.64 5.23
CA THR A 135 35.38 -15.51 5.71
C THR A 135 35.99 -16.85 6.15
N LEU A 136 35.19 -17.74 6.76
CA LEU A 136 35.69 -19.03 7.25
C LEU A 136 35.97 -19.98 6.08
N LYS A 137 35.12 -19.98 5.06
CA LYS A 137 35.39 -20.70 3.82
C LYS A 137 36.63 -20.18 3.11
N LEU A 138 36.81 -18.86 3.05
CA LEU A 138 38.01 -18.25 2.45
C LEU A 138 39.28 -18.66 3.22
N ALA A 139 39.22 -18.70 4.55
CA ALA A 139 40.30 -19.20 5.39
C ALA A 139 40.55 -20.72 5.26
N GLY A 140 39.73 -21.43 4.47
CA GLY A 140 39.91 -22.85 4.18
C GLY A 140 39.36 -23.79 5.25
N PHE A 141 38.35 -23.36 6.01
CA PHE A 141 37.55 -24.27 6.84
C PHE A 141 36.51 -24.98 5.98
N SER A 142 36.31 -26.27 6.24
CA SER A 142 35.25 -27.04 5.59
C SER A 142 33.88 -26.74 6.20
N GLU A 143 32.81 -26.92 5.43
CA GLU A 143 31.44 -26.74 5.95
C GLU A 143 31.14 -27.64 7.15
N ALA A 144 31.73 -28.83 7.20
CA ALA A 144 31.60 -29.74 8.33
C ALA A 144 32.28 -29.23 9.61
N GLU A 145 33.46 -28.60 9.48
CA GLU A 145 34.15 -27.97 10.61
C GLU A 145 33.37 -26.75 11.11
N ILE A 146 32.87 -25.91 10.19
CA ILE A 146 32.06 -24.74 10.53
C ILE A 146 30.78 -25.16 11.26
N ALA A 147 30.06 -26.16 10.75
CA ALA A 147 28.83 -26.66 11.37
C ALA A 147 29.09 -27.26 12.77
N ALA A 148 30.19 -28.00 12.94
CA ALA A 148 30.56 -28.58 14.24
C ALA A 148 30.93 -27.49 15.26
N ALA A 149 31.67 -26.46 14.83
CA ALA A 149 31.99 -25.30 15.66
C ALA A 149 30.73 -24.49 15.99
N GLU A 150 29.86 -24.23 15.03
CA GLU A 150 28.60 -23.50 15.23
C GLU A 150 27.74 -24.18 16.30
N ALA A 151 27.54 -25.50 16.20
CA ALA A 151 26.79 -26.27 17.19
C ALA A 151 27.40 -26.21 18.61
N HIS A 152 28.72 -26.07 18.72
CA HIS A 152 29.41 -25.94 20.01
C HIS A 152 29.32 -24.52 20.60
N VAL A 153 29.47 -23.52 19.74
CA VAL A 153 29.67 -22.11 20.12
C VAL A 153 28.34 -21.38 20.29
N LEU A 154 27.40 -21.57 19.35
CA LEU A 154 26.08 -20.94 19.33
C LEU A 154 24.94 -21.88 19.78
N GLY A 155 25.29 -23.12 20.13
CA GLY A 155 24.34 -24.14 20.54
C GLY A 155 23.44 -24.55 19.38
N GLY A 156 22.25 -25.04 19.71
CA GLY A 156 21.29 -25.54 18.72
C GLY A 156 20.67 -26.88 19.08
N GLY A 157 21.03 -27.44 20.24
CA GLY A 157 20.36 -28.63 20.75
C GLY A 157 18.98 -28.32 21.29
N ALA A 158 18.05 -29.27 21.19
CA ALA A 158 16.79 -29.25 21.94
C ALA A 158 17.00 -29.79 23.36
N LEU A 159 16.12 -29.39 24.30
CA LEU A 159 16.12 -29.98 25.65
C LEU A 159 15.71 -31.46 25.64
N SER A 160 14.97 -31.91 24.62
CA SER A 160 14.65 -33.32 24.38
C SER A 160 15.90 -34.18 24.17
N ASP A 161 16.99 -33.60 23.66
CA ASP A 161 18.27 -34.29 23.43
C ASP A 161 19.36 -33.96 24.46
N ALA A 162 18.99 -33.25 25.53
CA ALA A 162 19.94 -32.80 26.53
C ALA A 162 20.63 -33.98 27.25
N PRO A 163 21.97 -34.11 27.15
CA PRO A 163 22.69 -35.23 27.74
C PRO A 163 22.65 -35.22 29.28
N PHE A 164 22.45 -34.05 29.88
CA PHE A 164 22.37 -33.84 31.33
C PHE A 164 20.99 -34.19 31.93
N LEU A 165 19.98 -34.48 31.10
CA LEU A 165 18.65 -34.90 31.56
C LEU A 165 18.51 -36.43 31.50
N SER A 166 17.76 -37.00 32.45
CA SER A 166 17.36 -38.41 32.41
C SER A 166 16.43 -38.68 31.21
N PRO A 167 16.31 -39.92 30.72
CA PRO A 167 15.39 -40.26 29.64
C PRO A 167 13.94 -39.84 29.92
N GLU A 168 13.48 -39.98 31.17
CA GLU A 168 12.14 -39.58 31.61
C GLU A 168 11.99 -38.05 31.62
N GLN A 169 13.04 -37.33 32.04
CA GLN A 169 13.04 -35.86 32.01
C GLN A 169 13.05 -35.31 30.59
N ARG A 170 13.77 -35.96 29.66
CA ARG A 170 13.77 -35.58 28.24
C ARG A 170 12.39 -35.69 27.61
N GLN A 171 11.58 -36.67 28.01
CA GLN A 171 10.21 -36.81 27.52
C GLN A 171 9.31 -35.61 27.84
N VAL A 172 9.60 -34.87 28.93
CA VAL A 172 8.84 -33.66 29.30
C VAL A 172 9.11 -32.50 28.33
N PHE A 173 10.28 -32.49 27.70
CA PHE A 173 10.72 -31.43 26.80
C PHE A 173 10.55 -31.77 25.31
N LEU A 174 9.85 -32.86 24.99
CA LEU A 174 9.49 -33.16 23.60
C LEU A 174 8.62 -32.04 23.06
N THR A 175 9.05 -31.46 21.95
CA THR A 175 8.33 -30.41 21.22
C THR A 175 7.15 -31.00 20.44
N ALA A 176 6.30 -30.14 19.91
CA ALA A 176 5.22 -30.57 19.01
C ALA A 176 5.76 -31.28 17.77
N GLU A 177 6.94 -30.88 17.29
CA GLU A 177 7.64 -31.51 16.17
C GLU A 177 8.12 -32.92 16.54
N ASP A 178 8.75 -33.08 17.72
CA ASP A 178 9.22 -34.38 18.22
C ASP A 178 8.09 -35.40 18.40
N LEU A 179 6.93 -34.93 18.88
CA LEU A 179 5.74 -35.75 19.09
C LEU A 179 4.99 -36.05 17.78
N GLY A 180 5.18 -35.19 16.77
CA GLY A 180 4.44 -35.20 15.53
C GLY A 180 2.96 -34.78 15.68
N PRO A 181 2.21 -34.79 14.56
CA PRO A 181 0.84 -34.27 14.53
C PRO A 181 -0.18 -35.16 15.26
N THR A 182 0.10 -36.47 15.39
CA THR A 182 -0.88 -37.43 15.92
C THR A 182 -1.22 -37.20 17.40
N PRO A 183 -0.26 -37.06 18.34
CA PRO A 183 -0.56 -36.77 19.73
C PRO A 183 -1.25 -35.41 19.91
N TYR A 184 -0.86 -34.42 19.10
CA TYR A 184 -1.49 -33.10 19.10
C TYR A 184 -2.98 -33.18 18.71
N PHE A 185 -3.31 -33.88 17.62
CA PHE A 185 -4.71 -34.07 17.21
C PHE A 185 -5.52 -34.88 18.23
N ALA A 186 -4.93 -35.93 18.82
CA ALA A 186 -5.59 -36.72 19.86
C ALA A 186 -5.91 -35.88 21.11
N MET A 187 -4.99 -34.99 21.51
CA MET A 187 -5.21 -34.04 22.59
C MET A 187 -6.38 -33.10 22.26
N LEU A 188 -6.37 -32.46 21.08
CA LEU A 188 -7.45 -31.55 20.69
C LEU A 188 -8.81 -32.24 20.64
N ALA A 189 -8.87 -33.44 20.07
CA ALA A 189 -10.09 -34.23 20.01
C ALA A 189 -10.62 -34.62 21.40
N THR A 190 -9.71 -34.85 22.36
CA THR A 190 -10.06 -35.15 23.76
C THR A 190 -10.60 -33.92 24.49
N LEU A 191 -10.04 -32.73 24.22
CA LEU A 191 -10.49 -31.48 24.84
C LEU A 191 -11.79 -30.95 24.26
N GLN A 192 -12.07 -31.25 22.99
CA GLN A 192 -13.20 -30.70 22.23
C GLN A 192 -14.57 -30.78 22.93
N PRO A 193 -14.97 -31.88 23.62
CA PRO A 193 -16.27 -31.93 24.30
C PRO A 193 -16.40 -30.96 25.48
N ALA A 194 -15.27 -30.46 26.01
CA ALA A 194 -15.24 -29.54 27.14
C ALA A 194 -15.18 -28.06 26.71
N LEU A 195 -15.06 -27.77 25.41
CA LEU A 195 -14.92 -26.42 24.89
C LEU A 195 -16.22 -25.94 24.24
N ASP A 196 -16.62 -24.70 24.54
CA ASP A 196 -17.78 -24.05 23.92
C ASP A 196 -17.49 -23.60 22.47
N LEU A 197 -16.21 -23.52 22.11
CA LEU A 197 -15.72 -23.18 20.79
C LEU A 197 -14.91 -24.36 20.22
N PRO A 198 -14.95 -24.58 18.89
CA PRO A 198 -14.15 -25.63 18.28
C PRO A 198 -12.66 -25.37 18.51
N ALA A 199 -11.96 -26.38 19.03
CA ALA A 199 -10.50 -26.37 19.06
C ALA A 199 -9.97 -26.33 17.62
N ILE A 200 -9.19 -25.31 17.30
CA ILE A 200 -8.57 -25.14 15.99
C ILE A 200 -7.15 -25.71 16.07
N ALA A 201 -6.88 -26.73 15.26
CA ALA A 201 -5.50 -27.17 15.02
C ALA A 201 -4.81 -26.17 14.10
N GLU A 202 -3.80 -25.46 14.61
CA GLU A 202 -2.94 -24.62 13.79
C GLU A 202 -1.77 -25.48 13.29
N ILE A 203 -1.63 -25.58 11.97
CA ILE A 203 -0.58 -26.35 11.30
C ILE A 203 0.24 -25.36 10.47
N GLU A 204 1.51 -25.23 10.80
CA GLU A 204 2.48 -24.54 9.99
C GLU A 204 3.18 -25.55 9.08
N LEU A 205 3.20 -25.26 7.77
CA LEU A 205 3.86 -26.07 6.76
C LEU A 205 5.12 -25.34 6.30
N GLU A 206 6.18 -26.10 6.05
CA GLU A 206 7.36 -25.58 5.37
C GLU A 206 7.00 -24.97 4.01
N TRP A 207 7.73 -23.93 3.62
CA TRP A 207 7.46 -23.11 2.44
C TRP A 207 7.37 -23.95 1.15
N ASP A 208 8.15 -25.03 1.05
CA ASP A 208 8.24 -25.94 -0.08
C ASP A 208 7.36 -27.19 0.04
N THR A 209 6.58 -27.32 1.13
CA THR A 209 5.69 -28.48 1.35
C THR A 209 4.77 -28.71 0.17
N ALA A 210 4.75 -29.93 -0.38
CA ALA A 210 3.90 -30.23 -1.52
C ALA A 210 2.41 -30.31 -1.12
N PRO A 211 1.47 -29.96 -2.02
CA PRO A 211 0.04 -30.09 -1.74
C PRO A 211 -0.39 -31.53 -1.38
N ALA A 212 0.34 -32.54 -1.86
CA ALA A 212 0.07 -33.94 -1.54
C ALA A 212 0.33 -34.25 -0.06
N ASP A 213 1.40 -33.71 0.52
CA ASP A 213 1.78 -33.93 1.92
C ASP A 213 0.84 -33.18 2.87
N ALA A 214 0.46 -31.95 2.51
CA ALA A 214 -0.57 -31.19 3.23
C ALA A 214 -1.92 -31.94 3.29
N ARG A 215 -2.27 -32.67 2.22
CA ARG A 215 -3.48 -33.49 2.18
C ARG A 215 -3.41 -34.69 3.13
N VAL A 216 -2.23 -35.29 3.31
CA VAL A 216 -2.03 -36.39 4.27
C VAL A 216 -2.29 -35.88 5.70
N LEU A 217 -1.71 -34.74 6.06
CA LEU A 217 -1.92 -34.11 7.37
C LEU A 217 -3.40 -33.78 7.63
N LEU A 218 -4.11 -33.24 6.62
CA LEU A 218 -5.55 -32.99 6.72
C LEU A 218 -6.35 -34.28 6.91
N ALA A 219 -5.97 -35.36 6.24
CA ALA A 219 -6.63 -36.66 6.40
C ALA A 219 -6.40 -37.24 7.79
N GLU A 220 -5.20 -37.10 8.36
CA GLU A 220 -4.88 -37.51 9.73
C GLU A 220 -5.70 -36.70 10.75
N ALA A 221 -5.77 -35.37 10.61
CA ALA A 221 -6.58 -34.52 11.48
C ALA A 221 -8.07 -34.90 11.44
N ALA A 222 -8.59 -35.21 10.25
CA ALA A 222 -9.96 -35.68 10.08
C ALA A 222 -10.20 -37.06 10.73
N GLN A 223 -9.27 -37.99 10.61
CA GLN A 223 -9.35 -39.31 11.26
C GLN A 223 -9.33 -39.18 12.79
N ALA A 224 -8.53 -38.26 13.32
CA ALA A 224 -8.49 -37.93 14.74
C ALA A 224 -9.73 -37.17 15.23
N ARG A 225 -10.66 -36.78 14.34
CA ARG A 225 -11.90 -36.04 14.62
C ARG A 225 -11.69 -34.63 15.15
N VAL A 226 -10.62 -33.96 14.72
CA VAL A 226 -10.41 -32.54 15.02
C VAL A 226 -11.49 -31.70 14.34
N ALA A 227 -12.13 -30.78 15.08
CA ALA A 227 -13.24 -29.97 14.57
C ALA A 227 -12.84 -28.98 13.47
N ALA A 228 -11.69 -28.33 13.61
CA ALA A 228 -11.25 -27.26 12.75
C ALA A 228 -9.72 -27.30 12.57
N VAL A 229 -9.27 -27.00 11.35
CA VAL A 229 -7.85 -26.94 11.00
C VAL A 229 -7.56 -25.62 10.29
N ARG A 230 -6.48 -24.97 10.69
CA ARG A 230 -5.93 -23.76 10.06
C ARG A 230 -4.53 -24.08 9.58
N ILE A 231 -4.32 -23.99 8.28
CA ILE A 231 -3.01 -24.20 7.66
C ILE A 231 -2.38 -22.85 7.35
N ARG A 232 -1.14 -22.66 7.78
CA ARG A 232 -0.25 -21.58 7.35
C ARG A 232 0.97 -22.18 6.68
N ARG A 233 1.53 -21.48 5.71
CA ARG A 233 2.77 -21.85 5.05
C ARG A 233 3.81 -20.81 5.43
N SER A 234 5.00 -21.26 5.82
CA SER A 234 6.11 -20.38 6.15
C SER A 234 6.56 -19.60 4.90
N ASP A 235 7.13 -18.42 5.12
CA ASP A 235 7.69 -17.61 4.05
C ASP A 235 8.91 -18.33 3.43
N PRO A 236 9.15 -18.15 2.11
CA PRO A 236 10.34 -18.74 1.48
C PRO A 236 11.61 -18.13 2.09
N PRO A 237 12.71 -18.90 2.18
CA PRO A 237 13.97 -18.38 2.69
C PRO A 237 14.48 -17.25 1.81
N LEU A 238 15.16 -16.27 2.41
CA LEU A 238 15.67 -15.07 1.70
C LEU A 238 16.65 -15.43 0.56
N SER A 239 17.31 -16.58 0.67
CA SER A 239 18.23 -17.12 -0.35
C SER A 239 17.52 -17.86 -1.49
N PHE A 240 16.19 -18.05 -1.43
CA PHE A 240 15.45 -18.72 -2.48
C PHE A 240 15.35 -17.83 -3.73
N PHE A 241 16.06 -18.24 -4.78
CA PHE A 241 15.96 -17.63 -6.09
C PHE A 241 15.25 -18.56 -7.07
N LEU A 242 14.09 -18.13 -7.57
CA LEU A 242 13.41 -18.83 -8.66
C LEU A 242 14.08 -18.46 -9.98
N ASP A 243 15.02 -19.29 -10.44
CA ASP A 243 15.58 -19.18 -11.79
C ASP A 243 14.51 -19.59 -12.81
N LEU A 244 13.68 -18.62 -13.18
CA LEU A 244 12.75 -18.78 -14.28
C LEU A 244 13.59 -18.91 -15.55
N PRO A 245 13.58 -20.07 -16.25
CA PRO A 245 14.31 -20.19 -17.49
C PRO A 245 13.87 -19.05 -18.39
N ARG A 246 14.83 -18.22 -18.84
CA ARG A 246 14.55 -17.17 -19.83
C ARG A 246 13.78 -17.85 -20.94
N ALA A 247 12.52 -17.46 -21.11
CA ALA A 247 11.65 -18.08 -22.10
C ALA A 247 12.44 -18.12 -23.40
N THR A 248 12.84 -19.32 -23.84
CA THR A 248 13.31 -19.52 -25.21
C THR A 248 12.22 -18.90 -26.07
N GLU A 249 12.63 -17.95 -26.91
CA GLU A 249 11.75 -17.09 -27.72
C GLU A 249 10.38 -17.71 -27.88
N ALA A 250 9.35 -17.05 -27.34
CA ALA A 250 7.97 -17.50 -27.43
C ALA A 250 7.77 -18.09 -28.83
N PRO A 251 7.35 -19.37 -28.97
CA PRO A 251 7.30 -20.02 -30.27
C PRO A 251 6.57 -19.07 -31.21
N VAL A 252 7.27 -18.63 -32.27
CA VAL A 252 6.72 -17.67 -33.23
C VAL A 252 5.35 -18.21 -33.59
N ARG A 253 4.31 -17.51 -33.14
CA ARG A 253 2.93 -17.96 -33.29
C ARG A 253 2.79 -18.29 -34.77
N ALA A 254 2.59 -19.57 -35.09
CA ALA A 254 2.52 -20.01 -36.48
C ALA A 254 1.57 -19.05 -37.19
N ALA A 255 2.05 -18.46 -38.30
CA ALA A 255 1.29 -17.47 -39.04
C ALA A 255 -0.11 -18.02 -39.23
N ARG A 256 -1.10 -17.33 -38.64
CA ARG A 256 -2.51 -17.68 -38.72
C ARG A 256 -2.81 -17.95 -40.19
N GLU A 257 -3.29 -19.16 -40.52
CA GLU A 257 -3.79 -19.44 -41.87
C GLU A 257 -4.70 -18.28 -42.28
N PRO A 258 -4.55 -17.75 -43.50
CA PRO A 258 -5.28 -16.56 -43.92
C PRO A 258 -6.77 -16.79 -43.73
N GLU A 259 -7.30 -16.08 -42.74
CA GLU A 259 -8.70 -16.10 -42.40
C GLU A 259 -9.48 -15.66 -43.64
N ARG A 260 -10.51 -16.43 -43.98
CA ARG A 260 -11.43 -16.16 -45.10
C ARG A 260 -11.84 -14.67 -45.06
N PRO A 261 -11.81 -13.94 -46.18
CA PRO A 261 -11.96 -12.49 -46.16
C PRO A 261 -13.26 -12.10 -45.47
N ALA A 262 -13.13 -11.37 -44.38
CA ALA A 262 -14.24 -10.73 -43.68
C ALA A 262 -14.93 -9.74 -44.64
N PRO A 263 -16.26 -9.53 -44.51
CA PRO A 263 -16.94 -8.46 -45.25
C PRO A 263 -16.27 -7.11 -44.97
N PRO A 264 -16.33 -6.17 -45.93
CA PRO A 264 -15.52 -4.96 -45.90
C PRO A 264 -15.76 -4.16 -44.60
N PRO A 265 -14.70 -3.74 -43.90
CA PRO A 265 -14.83 -2.89 -42.73
C PRO A 265 -15.38 -1.53 -43.16
N GLN A 266 -16.44 -1.11 -42.48
CA GLN A 266 -16.89 0.28 -42.52
C GLN A 266 -15.79 1.15 -41.92
N GLU A 267 -15.49 2.25 -42.60
CA GLU A 267 -14.46 3.22 -42.23
C GLU A 267 -14.77 3.80 -40.84
N ARG A 268 -14.18 3.20 -39.80
CA ARG A 268 -14.04 3.85 -38.49
C ARG A 268 -12.72 4.59 -38.48
N ILE A 269 -12.87 5.89 -38.35
CA ILE A 269 -11.83 6.90 -38.18
C ILE A 269 -10.80 6.39 -37.17
N VAL A 270 -9.55 6.32 -37.61
CA VAL A 270 -8.39 6.02 -36.77
C VAL A 270 -8.12 7.26 -35.93
N GLU A 271 -8.49 7.22 -34.66
CA GLU A 271 -8.02 8.23 -33.71
C GLU A 271 -6.51 8.09 -33.53
N ARG A 272 -5.86 9.21 -33.83
CA ARG A 272 -4.43 9.43 -33.77
C ARG A 272 -3.92 9.16 -32.35
N ILE A 273 -3.19 8.07 -32.15
CA ILE A 273 -2.36 7.87 -30.95
C ILE A 273 -1.36 9.03 -30.90
N VAL A 274 -1.63 10.01 -30.05
CA VAL A 274 -0.69 11.08 -29.73
C VAL A 274 0.21 10.54 -28.62
N GLU A 275 1.45 10.20 -28.94
CA GLU A 275 2.51 10.08 -27.94
C GLU A 275 2.64 11.45 -27.23
N ARG A 276 1.93 11.62 -26.11
CA ARG A 276 2.11 12.78 -25.23
C ARG A 276 3.40 12.55 -24.45
N ASP A 277 4.33 13.48 -24.65
CA ASP A 277 5.63 13.55 -23.99
C ASP A 277 5.45 13.38 -22.46
N ARG A 278 6.07 12.36 -21.87
CA ARG A 278 5.93 11.98 -20.44
C ARG A 278 6.74 12.92 -19.53
N THR A 279 6.78 14.20 -19.85
CA THR A 279 7.40 15.23 -19.03
C THR A 279 6.33 15.86 -18.14
N ARG A 280 6.63 15.97 -16.83
CA ARG A 280 5.70 16.54 -15.85
C ARG A 280 5.28 17.95 -16.29
N ARG A 281 4.00 18.15 -16.57
CA ARG A 281 3.43 19.46 -16.90
C ARG A 281 3.37 20.31 -15.64
N LYS A 282 4.08 21.45 -15.63
CA LYS A 282 4.09 22.37 -14.47
C LYS A 282 2.79 23.18 -14.45
N LEU A 283 2.09 23.18 -13.32
CA LEU A 283 0.90 24.02 -13.11
C LEU A 283 1.27 25.50 -12.92
N PRO A 284 0.36 26.43 -13.28
CA PRO A 284 0.55 27.86 -13.06
C PRO A 284 0.60 28.21 -11.57
N ASP A 285 1.26 29.33 -11.23
CA ASP A 285 1.40 29.78 -9.84
C ASP A 285 0.07 30.27 -9.24
N ARG A 286 -0.87 30.71 -10.08
CA ARG A 286 -2.24 31.06 -9.71
C ARG A 286 -3.20 30.17 -10.50
N ARG A 287 -3.98 29.35 -9.79
CA ARG A 287 -4.78 28.26 -10.37
C ARG A 287 -6.26 28.60 -10.30
N LYS A 288 -7.01 28.15 -11.31
CA LYS A 288 -8.47 28.16 -11.30
C LYS A 288 -8.97 26.83 -10.73
N GLY A 289 -10.21 26.80 -10.28
CA GLY A 289 -10.86 25.60 -9.80
C GLY A 289 -12.06 25.96 -8.95
N TYR A 290 -12.68 24.96 -8.37
CA TYR A 290 -13.82 25.14 -7.47
C TYR A 290 -13.59 24.40 -6.16
N ILE A 291 -14.41 24.78 -5.18
CA ILE A 291 -14.46 24.13 -3.88
C ILE A 291 -15.87 23.60 -3.71
N GLN A 292 -15.99 22.27 -3.62
CA GLN A 292 -17.24 21.60 -3.37
C GLN A 292 -17.27 21.05 -1.96
N LYS A 293 -18.24 21.51 -1.17
CA LYS A 293 -18.53 20.95 0.14
C LYS A 293 -19.65 19.94 0.00
N ALA A 294 -19.42 18.73 0.47
CA ALA A 294 -20.44 17.69 0.55
C ALA A 294 -20.37 16.94 1.88
N ALA A 295 -21.40 16.15 2.18
CA ALA A 295 -21.32 15.16 3.23
C ALA A 295 -21.82 13.80 2.73
N VAL A 296 -20.99 12.77 2.83
CA VAL A 296 -21.26 11.39 2.41
C VAL A 296 -21.41 10.53 3.66
N GLY A 297 -22.56 9.88 3.84
CA GLY A 297 -22.78 9.03 5.02
C GLY A 297 -22.67 9.77 6.36
N GLY A 298 -22.88 11.10 6.38
CA GLY A 298 -22.72 11.95 7.56
C GLY A 298 -21.33 12.57 7.75
N HIS A 299 -20.34 12.21 6.92
CA HIS A 299 -18.97 12.70 6.99
C HIS A 299 -18.75 13.85 6.01
N LYS A 300 -18.23 14.99 6.50
CA LYS A 300 -18.04 16.21 5.68
C LYS A 300 -16.74 16.15 4.89
N VAL A 301 -16.84 16.35 3.58
CA VAL A 301 -15.74 16.33 2.62
C VAL A 301 -15.72 17.65 1.86
N TYR A 302 -14.52 18.19 1.67
CA TYR A 302 -14.24 19.37 0.85
C TYR A 302 -13.32 18.94 -0.28
N LEU A 303 -13.82 19.03 -1.51
CA LEU A 303 -13.05 18.82 -2.73
C LEU A 303 -12.59 20.17 -3.26
N HIS A 304 -11.29 20.35 -3.41
CA HIS A 304 -10.69 21.50 -4.06
C HIS A 304 -10.05 21.04 -5.36
N THR A 305 -10.34 21.70 -6.48
CA THR A 305 -9.71 21.41 -7.76
C THR A 305 -8.72 22.49 -8.14
N GLY A 306 -7.65 22.11 -8.84
CA GLY A 306 -6.71 23.01 -9.49
C GLY A 306 -6.63 22.69 -10.97
N GLU A 307 -6.91 23.68 -11.82
CA GLU A 307 -6.95 23.58 -13.27
C GLU A 307 -5.72 24.22 -13.91
N TYR A 308 -5.36 23.69 -15.09
CA TYR A 308 -4.46 24.35 -16.03
C TYR A 308 -5.15 25.53 -16.74
N ASP A 309 -4.37 26.35 -17.46
CA ASP A 309 -4.90 27.52 -18.15
C ASP A 309 -5.91 27.17 -19.27
N ASP A 310 -5.83 25.96 -19.81
CA ASP A 310 -6.75 25.38 -20.81
C ASP A 310 -8.04 24.81 -20.19
N GLY A 311 -8.14 24.77 -18.86
CA GLY A 311 -9.28 24.24 -18.12
C GLY A 311 -9.25 22.72 -17.91
N GLU A 312 -8.16 22.02 -18.27
CA GLU A 312 -7.94 20.63 -17.86
C GLU A 312 -7.66 20.56 -16.35
N LEU A 313 -8.11 19.47 -15.69
CA LEU A 313 -7.84 19.24 -14.28
C LEU A 313 -6.38 18.81 -14.05
N GLY A 314 -5.65 19.52 -13.19
CA GLY A 314 -4.24 19.25 -12.90
C GLY A 314 -3.95 18.77 -11.48
N GLU A 315 -4.80 19.11 -10.51
CA GLU A 315 -4.68 18.61 -9.14
C GLU A 315 -6.02 18.61 -8.40
N ILE A 316 -6.08 17.77 -7.36
CA ILE A 316 -7.20 17.70 -6.42
C ILE A 316 -6.68 17.72 -4.98
N PHE A 317 -7.43 18.35 -4.09
CA PHE A 317 -7.21 18.27 -2.64
C PHE A 317 -8.50 17.84 -1.95
N ILE A 318 -8.34 17.01 -0.92
CA ILE A 318 -9.45 16.43 -0.17
C ILE A 318 -9.24 16.80 1.30
N ASP A 319 -10.13 17.63 1.82
CA ASP A 319 -10.15 17.99 3.24
C ASP A 319 -11.37 17.38 3.94
N MET A 320 -11.14 16.81 5.13
CA MET A 320 -12.16 16.16 5.93
C MET A 320 -12.08 16.61 7.38
N HIS A 321 -13.25 16.69 8.03
CA HIS A 321 -13.35 17.09 9.44
C HIS A 321 -13.96 15.97 10.29
N LYS A 322 -13.35 15.74 11.46
CA LYS A 322 -13.76 14.75 12.48
C LYS A 322 -13.46 13.28 12.15
N GLU A 323 -12.54 13.03 11.21
CA GLU A 323 -11.95 11.71 10.99
C GLU A 323 -10.70 11.50 11.84
N GLY A 324 -10.33 10.24 12.07
CA GLY A 324 -9.04 9.89 12.67
C GLY A 324 -7.85 10.42 11.86
N ALA A 325 -6.74 10.74 12.54
CA ALA A 325 -5.54 11.31 11.91
C ALA A 325 -4.95 10.42 10.80
N ALA A 326 -5.06 9.09 10.95
CA ALA A 326 -4.63 8.12 9.96
C ALA A 326 -5.44 8.23 8.65
N PHE A 327 -6.77 8.27 8.74
CA PHE A 327 -7.65 8.36 7.58
C PHE A 327 -7.47 9.69 6.83
N ARG A 328 -7.35 10.81 7.56
CA ARG A 328 -7.05 12.11 6.96
C ARG A 328 -5.71 12.11 6.20
N SER A 329 -4.67 11.51 6.79
CA SER A 329 -3.34 11.45 6.16
C SER A 329 -3.34 10.58 4.91
N LEU A 330 -4.08 9.47 4.94
CA LEU A 330 -4.25 8.59 3.77
C LEU A 330 -4.97 9.31 2.62
N MET A 331 -6.07 10.01 2.91
CA MET A 331 -6.81 10.77 1.88
C MET A 331 -5.98 11.91 1.29
N ASN A 332 -5.16 12.58 2.12
CA ASN A 332 -4.23 13.59 1.64
C ASN A 332 -3.14 12.99 0.72
N ASN A 333 -2.55 11.86 1.10
CA ASN A 333 -1.56 11.17 0.26
C ASN A 333 -2.18 10.65 -1.05
N PHE A 334 -3.43 10.17 -1.00
CA PHE A 334 -4.18 9.77 -2.18
C PHE A 334 -4.40 10.95 -3.14
N ALA A 335 -4.86 12.09 -2.63
CA ALA A 335 -5.05 13.31 -3.42
C ALA A 335 -3.75 13.79 -4.10
N ILE A 336 -2.62 13.70 -3.38
CA ILE A 336 -1.28 13.99 -3.93
C ILE A 336 -0.93 13.02 -5.06
N GLY A 337 -1.17 11.72 -4.87
CA GLY A 337 -0.90 10.68 -5.88
C GLY A 337 -1.67 10.90 -7.19
N ILE A 338 -2.97 11.19 -7.11
CA ILE A 338 -3.81 11.49 -8.28
C ILE A 338 -3.34 12.79 -8.97
N SER A 339 -3.02 13.83 -8.19
CA SER A 339 -2.51 15.09 -8.72
C SER A 339 -1.19 14.91 -9.47
N ILE A 340 -0.29 14.06 -8.98
CA ILE A 340 0.94 13.69 -9.68
C ILE A 340 0.60 12.96 -10.98
N GLY A 341 -0.30 11.97 -10.93
CA GLY A 341 -0.74 11.22 -12.12
C GLY A 341 -1.26 12.13 -13.23
N LEU A 342 -2.15 13.08 -12.90
CA LEU A 342 -2.66 14.09 -13.83
C LEU A 342 -1.53 14.98 -14.40
N GLN A 343 -0.54 15.35 -13.58
CA GLN A 343 0.63 16.13 -14.02
C GLN A 343 1.58 15.38 -14.96
N TYR A 344 1.61 14.05 -14.88
CA TYR A 344 2.37 13.20 -15.81
C TYR A 344 1.55 12.78 -17.04
N GLY A 345 0.34 13.32 -17.21
CA GLY A 345 -0.47 13.15 -18.41
C GLY A 345 -1.37 11.92 -18.39
N VAL A 346 -1.65 11.34 -17.22
CA VAL A 346 -2.69 10.30 -17.09
C VAL A 346 -4.06 10.96 -17.32
N PRO A 347 -4.89 10.46 -18.26
CA PRO A 347 -6.22 11.00 -18.50
C PRO A 347 -7.11 10.91 -17.26
N LEU A 348 -7.95 11.92 -17.03
CA LEU A 348 -8.92 11.90 -15.93
C LEU A 348 -9.92 10.73 -16.06
N GLU A 349 -10.29 10.37 -17.29
CA GLU A 349 -11.18 9.26 -17.62
C GLU A 349 -10.75 7.94 -16.97
N GLU A 350 -9.46 7.60 -17.09
CA GLU A 350 -8.88 6.38 -16.50
C GLU A 350 -9.04 6.35 -14.97
N PHE A 351 -8.88 7.49 -14.31
CA PHE A 351 -9.10 7.58 -12.87
C PHE A 351 -10.58 7.48 -12.50
N VAL A 352 -11.47 8.09 -13.29
CA VAL A 352 -12.92 7.98 -13.06
C VAL A 352 -13.35 6.52 -13.19
N ASP A 353 -12.96 5.82 -14.25
CA ASP A 353 -13.34 4.43 -14.47
C ASP A 353 -12.76 3.48 -13.40
N ALA A 354 -11.55 3.76 -12.89
CA ALA A 354 -10.93 2.95 -11.85
C ALA A 354 -11.59 3.09 -10.47
N PHE A 355 -12.08 4.29 -10.11
CA PHE A 355 -12.50 4.59 -8.74
C PHE A 355 -14.01 4.74 -8.53
N VAL A 356 -14.79 4.88 -9.59
CA VAL A 356 -16.26 4.83 -9.49
C VAL A 356 -16.70 3.40 -9.08
N PHE A 357 -17.75 3.31 -8.26
CA PHE A 357 -18.30 2.09 -7.66
C PHE A 357 -17.39 1.38 -6.65
N THR A 358 -16.27 1.99 -6.24
CA THR A 358 -15.47 1.47 -5.13
C THR A 358 -16.23 1.53 -3.82
N ARG A 359 -16.23 0.44 -3.05
CA ARG A 359 -17.01 0.29 -1.81
C ARG A 359 -16.11 0.32 -0.59
N PHE A 360 -16.26 1.34 0.24
CA PHE A 360 -15.66 1.42 1.58
C PHE A 360 -16.43 2.44 2.44
N GLU A 361 -16.37 2.29 3.76
CA GLU A 361 -16.97 3.25 4.70
C GLU A 361 -16.09 4.50 4.83
N PRO A 362 -16.63 5.73 4.78
CA PRO A 362 -18.05 6.07 4.82
C PRO A 362 -18.80 5.95 3.48
N ALA A 363 -19.98 5.32 3.52
CA ALA A 363 -20.90 5.16 2.39
C ALA A 363 -22.30 5.63 2.78
N GLY A 364 -23.11 6.04 1.81
CA GLY A 364 -24.52 6.39 2.01
C GLY A 364 -24.95 7.68 1.34
N PRO A 365 -26.00 8.35 1.86
CA PRO A 365 -26.58 9.51 1.22
C PRO A 365 -25.57 10.67 1.18
N VAL A 366 -25.57 11.37 0.06
CA VAL A 366 -24.76 12.56 -0.19
C VAL A 366 -25.62 13.80 -0.06
N THR A 367 -25.15 14.76 0.72
CA THR A 367 -25.80 16.08 0.87
C THR A 367 -24.83 17.18 0.48
N GLY A 368 -25.34 18.26 -0.13
CA GLY A 368 -24.52 19.38 -0.60
C GLY A 368 -24.07 19.28 -2.06
N ASN A 369 -24.48 18.24 -2.80
CA ASN A 369 -24.34 18.14 -4.24
C ASN A 369 -25.70 17.85 -4.89
N ASP A 370 -26.03 18.55 -5.96
CA ASP A 370 -27.30 18.42 -6.67
C ASP A 370 -27.34 17.21 -7.62
N SER A 371 -26.19 16.77 -8.13
CA SER A 371 -26.09 15.71 -9.15
C SER A 371 -25.88 14.31 -8.56
N VAL A 372 -25.11 14.20 -7.47
CA VAL A 372 -24.83 12.93 -6.80
C VAL A 372 -25.48 12.95 -5.41
N ARG A 373 -26.55 12.16 -5.22
CA ARG A 373 -27.36 12.09 -4.00
C ARG A 373 -27.07 10.87 -3.11
N SER A 374 -26.38 9.87 -3.63
CA SER A 374 -25.93 8.69 -2.87
C SER A 374 -24.62 8.16 -3.45
N ALA A 375 -23.72 7.68 -2.61
CA ALA A 375 -22.44 7.11 -3.03
C ALA A 375 -22.06 5.90 -2.18
N THR A 376 -21.34 4.97 -2.81
CA THR A 376 -20.87 3.73 -2.16
C THR A 376 -19.54 3.89 -1.43
N SER A 377 -18.91 5.05 -1.58
CA SER A 377 -17.77 5.52 -0.79
C SER A 377 -17.50 7.01 -1.04
N ILE A 378 -16.55 7.59 -0.29
CA ILE A 378 -16.08 8.96 -0.53
C ILE A 378 -15.35 9.08 -1.88
N LEU A 379 -14.53 8.11 -2.27
CA LEU A 379 -13.83 8.17 -3.55
C LEU A 379 -14.81 8.01 -4.71
N ASP A 380 -15.78 7.11 -4.58
CA ASP A 380 -16.89 6.95 -5.54
C ASP A 380 -17.63 8.28 -5.75
N TYR A 381 -17.94 9.02 -4.67
CA TYR A 381 -18.52 10.36 -4.78
C TYR A 381 -17.59 11.35 -5.52
N LEU A 382 -16.32 11.43 -5.13
CA LEU A 382 -15.37 12.41 -5.69
C LEU A 382 -15.15 12.20 -7.19
N PHE A 383 -14.94 10.97 -7.64
CA PHE A 383 -14.69 10.69 -9.05
C PHE A 383 -15.95 10.78 -9.92
N ARG A 384 -17.14 10.51 -9.37
CA ARG A 384 -18.39 10.88 -10.05
C ARG A 384 -18.53 12.38 -10.23
N GLU A 385 -18.25 13.16 -9.20
CA GLU A 385 -18.33 14.63 -9.29
C GLU A 385 -17.32 15.20 -10.30
N LEU A 386 -16.10 14.67 -10.32
CA LEU A 386 -15.09 15.06 -11.31
C LEU A 386 -15.48 14.62 -12.73
N GLY A 387 -16.02 13.41 -12.89
CA GLY A 387 -16.51 12.90 -14.18
C GLY A 387 -17.68 13.71 -14.73
N ILE A 388 -18.63 14.12 -13.87
CA ILE A 388 -19.75 14.99 -14.26
C ILE A 388 -19.22 16.38 -14.62
N SER A 389 -18.36 16.96 -13.78
CA SER A 389 -17.97 18.37 -13.91
C SER A 389 -16.96 18.65 -15.02
N TYR A 390 -16.06 17.69 -15.33
CA TYR A 390 -15.00 17.86 -16.33
C TYR A 390 -15.19 17.03 -17.60
N LEU A 391 -15.83 15.85 -17.51
CA LEU A 391 -16.02 14.94 -18.65
C LEU A 391 -17.45 14.95 -19.19
N GLY A 392 -18.39 15.65 -18.54
CA GLY A 392 -19.79 15.69 -18.96
C GLY A 392 -20.51 14.35 -18.85
N ARG A 393 -20.02 13.43 -18.01
CA ARG A 393 -20.58 12.08 -17.83
C ARG A 393 -21.84 12.09 -16.97
N GLU A 394 -22.94 12.57 -17.53
CA GLU A 394 -24.23 12.66 -16.84
C GLU A 394 -24.77 11.28 -16.41
N GLU A 395 -24.32 10.17 -17.02
CA GLU A 395 -24.73 8.82 -16.62
C GLU A 395 -24.28 8.43 -15.19
N LEU A 396 -23.31 9.17 -14.62
CA LEU A 396 -22.82 8.97 -13.27
C LEU A 396 -23.69 9.67 -12.21
N ALA A 397 -24.58 10.58 -12.63
CA ALA A 397 -25.51 11.28 -11.75
C ALA A 397 -26.66 10.36 -11.32
N ASN A 398 -27.09 10.50 -10.06
CA ASN A 398 -28.21 9.75 -9.49
C ASN A 398 -29.20 10.69 -8.81
N ALA A 399 -29.71 11.65 -9.60
CA ALA A 399 -30.67 12.65 -9.16
C ALA A 399 -31.99 12.03 -8.65
N ASP A 400 -32.34 10.84 -9.13
CA ASP A 400 -33.46 10.03 -8.65
C ASP A 400 -32.95 9.07 -7.58
N GLY A 401 -33.36 9.29 -6.32
CA GLY A 401 -32.77 8.72 -5.10
C GLY A 401 -32.94 7.21 -4.87
N GLU A 402 -32.92 6.37 -5.92
CA GLU A 402 -32.98 4.92 -5.80
C GLU A 402 -31.68 4.26 -6.29
N LEU A 403 -30.79 3.98 -5.35
CA LEU A 403 -29.85 2.86 -5.47
C LEU A 403 -30.26 1.82 -4.43
N ASN A 404 -31.18 0.93 -4.81
CA ASN A 404 -31.39 -0.34 -4.13
C ASN A 404 -30.37 -1.37 -4.63
N ALA A 405 -30.06 -2.34 -3.77
CA ALA A 405 -28.87 -3.19 -3.80
C ALA A 405 -28.83 -4.30 -4.87
N ASP A 406 -29.42 -4.08 -6.04
CA ASP A 406 -29.56 -5.02 -7.15
C ASP A 406 -29.22 -4.33 -8.47
N GLY A 407 -27.92 -4.11 -8.67
CA GLY A 407 -27.38 -3.48 -9.87
C GLY A 407 -27.62 -4.30 -11.13
N LEU A 408 -28.49 -3.81 -12.01
CA LEU A 408 -28.61 -4.17 -13.42
C LEU A 408 -29.11 -2.93 -14.18
N GLY A 409 -28.18 -2.24 -14.87
CA GLY A 409 -28.47 -1.07 -15.69
C GLY A 409 -29.26 -1.42 -16.96
N ARG A 410 -30.16 -0.52 -17.39
CA ARG A 410 -30.79 -0.59 -18.71
C ARG A 410 -29.87 0.03 -19.76
N GLY A 411 -29.83 -0.64 -20.93
CA GLY A 411 -28.90 -0.37 -22.02
C GLY A 411 -29.16 0.92 -22.80
N LYS A 412 -28.06 1.34 -23.45
CA LYS A 412 -27.85 2.37 -24.49
C LYS A 412 -29.10 2.83 -25.26
N ASP A 413 -29.19 4.15 -25.42
CA ASP A 413 -29.60 4.78 -26.67
C ASP A 413 -28.59 5.89 -27.05
N GLU A 414 -28.25 5.93 -28.34
CA GLU A 414 -27.20 6.75 -28.96
C GLU A 414 -27.76 8.07 -29.49
N GLY A 415 -26.95 9.13 -29.49
CA GLY A 415 -27.23 10.37 -30.22
C GLY A 415 -26.18 11.45 -29.96
N GLU A 416 -25.07 11.44 -30.71
CA GLU A 416 -24.08 12.53 -30.72
C GLU A 416 -24.52 13.66 -31.68
N PRO A 417 -24.38 14.95 -31.30
CA PRO A 417 -24.37 16.04 -32.27
C PRO A 417 -22.94 16.44 -32.67
N GLU A 418 -22.75 16.74 -33.96
CA GLU A 418 -21.50 17.18 -34.59
C GLU A 418 -20.99 18.57 -34.11
N PRO A 419 -19.68 18.88 -34.24
CA PRO A 419 -19.10 20.13 -33.73
C PRO A 419 -19.23 21.30 -34.72
N GLU A 420 -19.67 22.46 -34.21
CA GLU A 420 -19.62 23.75 -34.90
C GLU A 420 -18.31 24.55 -34.58
N PRO A 421 -17.88 25.49 -35.45
CA PRO A 421 -16.51 25.96 -35.47
C PRO A 421 -16.19 27.07 -34.46
N GLU A 422 -14.89 27.11 -34.15
CA GLU A 422 -14.15 27.93 -33.21
C GLU A 422 -14.59 29.40 -33.07
N ASN A 423 -14.93 29.79 -31.83
CA ASN A 423 -14.72 31.13 -31.30
C ASN A 423 -13.89 31.02 -30.02
N ILE A 424 -12.95 31.96 -29.81
CA ILE A 424 -12.01 31.98 -28.68
C ILE A 424 -12.82 31.88 -27.36
N PRO A 425 -12.66 30.80 -26.55
CA PRO A 425 -13.66 30.49 -25.54
C PRO A 425 -13.45 31.28 -24.24
N ALA A 426 -14.58 31.61 -23.59
CA ALA A 426 -14.65 32.18 -22.25
C ALA A 426 -14.03 31.28 -21.15
N SER A 427 -13.53 30.08 -21.50
CA SER A 427 -12.80 29.14 -20.62
C SER A 427 -11.52 29.74 -20.01
N HIS A 428 -10.99 30.82 -20.59
CA HIS A 428 -9.85 31.52 -20.02
C HIS A 428 -10.21 32.37 -18.78
N PHE A 429 -11.49 32.59 -18.47
CA PHE A 429 -11.90 33.47 -17.37
C PHE A 429 -12.71 32.77 -16.26
N ILE A 430 -13.28 31.59 -16.51
CA ILE A 430 -14.09 30.82 -15.54
C ILE A 430 -13.61 29.36 -15.52
N SER A 431 -13.61 28.74 -14.33
CA SER A 431 -13.25 27.31 -14.16
C SER A 431 -14.24 26.40 -14.89
N ARG A 432 -13.72 25.45 -15.67
CA ARG A 432 -14.55 24.48 -16.41
C ARG A 432 -15.33 23.58 -15.45
N GLY A 433 -14.69 23.15 -14.36
CA GLY A 433 -15.35 22.36 -13.32
C GLY A 433 -16.44 23.12 -12.59
N PHE A 434 -16.24 24.42 -12.29
CA PHE A 434 -17.27 25.24 -11.65
C PHE A 434 -18.52 25.42 -12.50
N ALA A 435 -18.35 25.54 -13.82
CA ALA A 435 -19.43 25.71 -14.78
C ALA A 435 -20.04 24.37 -15.25
N ARG A 436 -19.56 23.22 -14.76
CA ARG A 436 -19.99 21.87 -15.15
C ARG A 436 -20.06 21.67 -16.66
N GLY A 437 -19.06 22.18 -17.38
CA GLY A 437 -19.02 22.12 -18.85
C GLY A 437 -20.02 23.02 -19.58
N ALA A 438 -20.95 23.71 -18.91
CA ALA A 438 -21.91 24.61 -19.53
C ALA A 438 -21.43 26.06 -19.49
N THR A 439 -21.16 26.67 -20.65
CA THR A 439 -20.95 28.13 -20.74
C THR A 439 -22.30 28.84 -20.71
N PRO A 440 -22.63 29.67 -19.69
CA PRO A 440 -23.90 30.39 -19.71
C PRO A 440 -23.89 31.48 -20.80
N ASP A 441 -24.91 31.45 -21.67
CA ASP A 441 -25.14 32.36 -22.82
C ASP A 441 -25.40 33.83 -22.45
N ASN A 442 -25.33 34.18 -21.16
CA ASN A 442 -25.74 35.46 -20.59
C ASN A 442 -24.59 36.22 -19.91
N LEU A 443 -23.35 36.02 -20.37
CA LEU A 443 -22.19 36.83 -19.99
C LEU A 443 -21.98 37.98 -21.00
N VAL A 444 -22.39 39.19 -20.64
CA VAL A 444 -22.13 40.40 -21.42
C VAL A 444 -20.78 40.99 -21.02
N PHE A 445 -19.84 41.03 -21.97
CA PHE A 445 -18.57 41.71 -21.83
C PHE A 445 -18.80 43.24 -21.92
N LEU A 446 -18.57 43.99 -20.84
CA LEU A 446 -18.49 45.45 -20.89
C LEU A 446 -17.01 45.84 -21.03
N PRO A 447 -16.54 46.28 -22.21
CA PRO A 447 -15.15 46.68 -22.38
C PRO A 447 -14.89 47.99 -21.64
N SER A 448 -13.91 47.96 -20.74
CA SER A 448 -13.36 49.14 -20.07
C SER A 448 -12.52 49.97 -21.06
N ALA A 449 -12.67 51.29 -20.95
CA ALA A 449 -12.21 52.35 -21.83
C ALA A 449 -10.84 52.15 -22.53
N ASN A 450 -10.86 51.98 -23.86
CA ASN A 450 -10.11 52.79 -24.84
C ASN A 450 -10.15 52.18 -26.25
N ALA A 451 -11.19 52.47 -27.04
CA ALA A 451 -11.10 52.54 -28.50
C ALA A 451 -12.35 53.26 -29.06
N ARG A 452 -12.13 54.09 -30.07
CA ARG A 452 -13.06 55.04 -30.70
C ARG A 452 -14.47 54.50 -30.99
N ALA A 453 -15.44 55.38 -30.70
CA ALA A 453 -16.88 55.19 -30.82
C ALA A 453 -17.37 54.82 -32.23
N ALA A 454 -18.14 53.74 -32.31
CA ALA A 454 -19.26 53.62 -33.23
C ALA A 454 -20.55 53.82 -32.40
N ARG A 455 -21.31 54.89 -32.69
CA ARG A 455 -22.60 55.17 -32.07
C ARG A 455 -23.60 54.08 -32.45
N LEU A 456 -24.07 53.30 -31.48
CA LEU A 456 -25.43 52.75 -31.53
C LEU A 456 -26.32 53.71 -30.74
N GLU A 457 -27.27 54.34 -31.43
CA GLU A 457 -28.31 55.17 -30.81
C GLU A 457 -29.37 54.24 -30.19
N ALA A 458 -29.25 53.97 -28.90
CA ALA A 458 -30.35 53.45 -28.09
C ALA A 458 -30.89 54.62 -27.25
N ASP A 459 -32.13 55.02 -27.49
CA ASP A 459 -32.77 56.12 -26.77
C ASP A 459 -33.08 55.68 -25.33
N VAL A 460 -32.34 56.24 -24.38
CA VAL A 460 -32.54 56.05 -22.94
C VAL A 460 -33.68 56.94 -22.47
N CYS A 461 -34.60 56.41 -21.66
CA CYS A 461 -35.64 57.23 -21.04
C CYS A 461 -35.02 58.26 -20.09
N ALA A 462 -35.16 59.56 -20.39
CA ALA A 462 -34.61 60.63 -19.56
C ALA A 462 -35.21 60.70 -18.13
N ALA A 463 -36.38 60.10 -17.90
CA ALA A 463 -37.06 60.15 -16.60
C ALA A 463 -36.59 59.06 -15.62
N CYS A 464 -36.34 57.84 -16.10
CA CYS A 464 -35.96 56.71 -15.23
C CYS A 464 -34.64 56.02 -15.62
N GLY A 465 -34.02 56.39 -16.73
CA GLY A 465 -32.76 55.82 -17.19
C GLY A 465 -32.86 54.43 -17.83
N ASP A 466 -34.08 53.92 -18.04
CA ASP A 466 -34.30 52.61 -18.66
C ASP A 466 -34.23 52.70 -20.20
N LEU A 467 -33.73 51.64 -20.83
CA LEU A 467 -33.54 51.48 -22.27
C LEU A 467 -34.77 50.90 -22.97
N ALA A 468 -35.79 50.47 -22.22
CA ALA A 468 -37.05 49.96 -22.74
C ALA A 468 -37.99 51.08 -23.26
N VAL A 469 -37.51 51.89 -24.22
CA VAL A 469 -38.30 52.93 -24.90
C VAL A 469 -38.77 52.39 -26.25
N VAL A 470 -40.09 52.34 -26.43
CA VAL A 470 -40.72 51.75 -27.62
C VAL A 470 -41.58 52.79 -28.34
N ARG A 471 -41.49 52.83 -29.67
CA ARG A 471 -42.26 53.78 -30.49
C ARG A 471 -43.70 53.29 -30.67
N LYS A 472 -44.66 53.97 -30.05
CA LYS A 472 -46.10 53.69 -30.22
C LYS A 472 -46.74 54.87 -30.95
N GLY A 473 -46.88 54.73 -32.26
CA GLY A 473 -47.37 55.78 -33.17
C GLY A 473 -46.33 56.88 -33.39
N ALA A 474 -46.75 58.15 -33.34
CA ALA A 474 -45.86 59.31 -33.51
C ALA A 474 -45.03 59.65 -32.26
N SER A 475 -45.28 58.99 -31.13
CA SER A 475 -44.57 59.23 -29.84
C SER A 475 -43.78 58.01 -29.38
N LEU A 476 -42.63 58.26 -28.76
CA LEU A 476 -41.84 57.27 -28.03
C LEU A 476 -42.31 57.22 -26.57
N ILE A 477 -42.53 56.03 -26.02
CA ILE A 477 -43.02 55.82 -24.64
C ILE A 477 -42.13 54.78 -23.96
N CYS A 478 -41.70 55.05 -22.74
CA CYS A 478 -40.99 54.07 -21.92
C CYS A 478 -41.97 53.04 -21.36
N GLU A 479 -41.71 51.76 -21.55
CA GLU A 479 -42.61 50.69 -21.07
C GLU A 479 -42.49 50.45 -19.56
N SER A 480 -41.35 50.78 -18.95
CA SER A 480 -41.15 50.63 -17.51
C SER A 480 -41.82 51.71 -16.66
N CYS A 481 -41.87 52.97 -17.13
CA CYS A 481 -42.45 54.08 -16.36
C CYS A 481 -43.65 54.78 -17.02
N GLY A 482 -43.97 54.46 -18.27
CA GLY A 482 -45.13 54.99 -19.00
C GLY A 482 -44.99 56.43 -19.50
N VAL A 483 -43.85 57.09 -19.28
CA VAL A 483 -43.61 58.49 -19.66
C VAL A 483 -43.27 58.59 -21.16
N ARG A 484 -43.83 59.60 -21.85
CA ARG A 484 -43.47 59.91 -23.24
C ARG A 484 -42.04 60.45 -23.30
N ALA A 485 -41.18 59.73 -24.01
CA ALA A 485 -39.79 60.09 -24.24
C ALA A 485 -39.66 60.79 -25.59
N GLY A 486 -40.02 62.07 -25.67
CA GLY A 486 -39.74 62.91 -26.84
C GLY A 486 -39.21 64.27 -26.38
N PRO A 487 -38.34 64.93 -27.15
CA PRO A 487 -37.90 66.28 -26.80
C PRO A 487 -39.11 67.22 -26.80
N GLN A 488 -39.24 68.07 -25.77
CA GLN A 488 -40.13 69.23 -25.88
C GLN A 488 -39.61 70.10 -27.03
N ASP A 489 -40.45 70.38 -28.01
CA ASP A 489 -40.17 71.31 -29.11
C ASP A 489 -39.92 72.72 -28.55
N SER A 490 -38.69 72.99 -28.15
CA SER A 490 -38.18 74.35 -27.96
C SER A 490 -36.65 74.34 -28.07
N ASP A 491 -36.13 74.03 -29.26
CA ASP A 491 -35.02 74.82 -29.82
C ASP A 491 -34.65 74.33 -31.23
N ARG A 492 -35.32 74.95 -32.21
CA ARG A 492 -34.99 75.17 -33.63
C ARG A 492 -36.32 75.59 -34.27
N THR A 493 -36.67 76.85 -34.46
CA THR A 493 -35.88 78.08 -34.67
C THR A 493 -36.84 79.26 -34.50
N GLY A 494 -36.51 80.25 -33.67
CA GLY A 494 -37.29 81.49 -33.55
C GLY A 494 -37.72 81.81 -32.13
#